data_AF-A0A7Y4TGF1-F1
#
_entry.id   AF-A0A7Y4TGF1-F1
#
_cell.length_a   1.000
_cell.length_b   1.000
_cell.length_c   1.000
_cell.angle_alpha   90.00
_cell.angle_beta   90.00
_cell.angle_gamma   90.00
#
_symmetry.space_group_name_H-M   'P 1'
#
loop_
_entity.id
_entity.type
_entity.pdbx_description
1 polymer ?
#
loop_
_entity_poly.entity_id
_entity_poly.type
_entity_poly.pdbx_seq_one_letter_code
_entity_poly.pdbx_strand_id
1 'polypeptide(L)' 'LLAAGERLGLTARGHARVLRVARTIADLAAADPVSAEHVAEALQYRSTPAPPGAEAGPSP' A
#
# COMPACT_ATOMS: atom_id res chain seq x y z
N LEU A 1 15.96 -2.62 9.79
CA LEU A 1 14.58 -2.37 9.31
C LEU A 1 14.51 -1.65 7.96
N LEU A 2 15.55 -0.96 7.48
CA LEU A 2 15.57 -0.29 6.18
C LEU A 2 15.58 -1.24 4.96
N ALA A 3 16.05 -2.48 5.11
CA ALA A 3 16.32 -3.39 3.98
C ALA A 3 15.10 -4.06 3.32
N ALA A 4 13.88 -3.92 3.88
CA ALA A 4 12.68 -4.56 3.33
C ALA A 4 11.87 -3.66 2.38
N GLY A 5 12.04 -2.33 2.43
CA GLY A 5 11.27 -1.38 1.63
C GLY A 5 11.68 -1.31 0.15
N GLU A 6 12.95 -1.54 -0.16
CA GLU A 6 13.49 -1.38 -1.51
C GLU A 6 12.96 -2.42 -2.50
N ARG A 7 12.61 -3.63 -2.03
CA ARG A 7 12.10 -4.72 -2.90
C ARG A 7 10.69 -4.49 -3.43
N LEU A 8 9.94 -3.54 -2.86
CA LEU A 8 8.57 -3.20 -3.28
C LEU A 8 8.49 -1.95 -4.18
N GLY A 9 9.63 -1.41 -4.61
CA GLY A 9 9.69 -0.15 -5.37
C GLY A 9 9.11 1.05 -4.61
N LEU A 10 9.11 0.98 -3.27
CA LEU A 10 8.56 2.03 -2.42
C LEU A 10 9.56 3.17 -2.30
N THR A 11 9.21 4.33 -2.88
CA THR A 11 9.89 5.58 -2.54
C THR A 11 9.71 5.89 -1.05
N ALA A 12 10.58 6.72 -0.46
CA ALA A 12 10.44 7.15 0.94
C ALA A 12 9.02 7.69 1.25
N ARG A 13 8.39 8.38 0.29
CA ARG A 13 7.00 8.86 0.38
C ARG A 13 5.99 7.71 0.33
N GLY A 14 6.21 6.71 -0.52
CA GLY A 14 5.40 5.50 -0.58
C GLY A 14 5.40 4.75 0.75
N HIS A 15 6.59 4.59 1.35
CA HIS A 15 6.72 3.95 2.66
C HIS A 15 5.99 4.76 3.75
N ALA A 16 6.16 6.08 3.80
CA ALA A 16 5.45 6.94 4.75
C ALA A 16 3.91 6.89 4.57
N ARG A 17 3.41 6.72 3.34
CA ARG A 17 1.98 6.52 3.09
C ARG A 17 1.48 5.18 3.63
N VAL A 18 2.21 4.10 3.38
CA VAL A 18 1.87 2.76 3.90
C VAL A 18 1.79 2.78 5.43
N LEU A 19 2.75 3.40 6.11
CA LEU A 19 2.74 3.49 7.57
C LEU A 19 1.55 4.29 8.10
N ARG A 20 1.14 5.37 7.44
CA ARG A 20 -0.07 6.13 7.83
C ARG A 20 -1.34 5.28 7.70
N VAL A 21 -1.49 4.56 6.59
CA VAL A 21 -2.66 3.68 6.37
C VAL A 21 -2.66 2.54 7.38
N ALA A 22 -1.51 1.91 7.64
CA ALA A 22 -1.39 0.84 8.63
C ALA A 22 -1.76 1.30 10.06
N ARG A 23 -1.37 2.54 10.43
CA ARG A 23 -1.79 3.16 11.69
C ARG A 23 -3.30 3.32 11.76
N THR A 24 -3.94 3.84 10.71
CA THR A 24 -5.40 3.96 10.64
C THR A 24 -6.11 2.61 10.77
N ILE A 25 -5.61 1.56 10.10
CA ILE A 25 -6.17 0.19 10.21
C ILE A 25 -6.05 -0.32 11.65
N ALA A 26 -4.89 -0.15 12.28
CA ALA A 26 -4.67 -0.54 13.67
C ALA A 26 -5.63 0.19 14.62
N ASP A 27 -5.79 1.50 14.43
CA ASP A 27 -6.67 2.33 15.24
C ASP A 27 -8.15 1.92 15.06
N LEU A 28 -8.58 1.58 13.84
CA LEU A 28 -9.93 1.06 13.56
C LEU A 28 -10.16 -0.33 14.18
N ALA A 29 -9.12 -1.16 14.25
CA ALA A 29 -9.16 -2.46 14.91
C ALA A 29 -9.06 -2.36 16.45
N ALA A 30 -8.95 -1.16 17.00
CA ALA A 30 -8.61 -0.92 18.42
C ALA A 30 -7.37 -1.70 18.88
N ALA A 31 -6.42 -1.91 17.95
CA ALA A 31 -5.21 -2.67 18.16
C ALA A 31 -3.99 -1.75 18.25
N ASP A 32 -3.23 -1.86 19.34
CA ASP A 32 -1.95 -1.17 19.52
C ASP A 32 -0.94 -2.17 20.10
N PRO A 33 0.25 -2.38 19.49
CA PRO A 33 0.86 -1.63 18.39
C PRO A 33 0.40 -2.03 16.98
N VAL A 34 0.82 -1.24 15.98
CA VAL A 34 0.74 -1.62 14.56
C VAL A 34 1.44 -2.97 14.33
N SER A 35 0.71 -3.96 13.83
CA SER A 35 1.23 -5.30 13.53
C SER A 35 1.60 -5.45 12.05
N ALA A 36 2.24 -6.56 11.70
CA ALA A 36 2.56 -6.91 10.32
C ALA A 36 1.30 -7.09 9.44
N GLU A 37 0.17 -7.50 10.04
CA GLU A 37 -1.10 -7.67 9.34
C GLU A 37 -1.65 -6.31 8.87
N HIS A 38 -1.63 -5.29 9.73
CA HIS A 38 -2.05 -3.93 9.34
C HIS A 38 -1.18 -3.35 8.21
N VAL A 39 0.13 -3.68 8.22
CA VAL A 39 1.03 -3.27 7.14
C VAL A 39 0.73 -4.01 5.83
N ALA A 40 0.43 -5.31 5.91
CA ALA A 40 0.07 -6.11 4.74
C ALA A 40 -1.23 -5.62 4.09
N GLU A 41 -2.22 -5.25 4.89
CA GLU A 41 -3.47 -4.66 4.41
C GLU A 41 -3.24 -3.26 3.82
N ALA A 42 -2.43 -2.42 4.48
CA ALA A 42 -2.05 -1.10 3.95
C ALA A 42 -1.33 -1.17 2.59
N LEU A 43 -0.52 -2.21 2.37
CA LEU A 43 0.13 -2.46 1.08
C LEU A 43 -0.88 -2.83 -0.02
N GLN A 44 -1.93 -3.60 0.30
CA GLN A 44 -2.97 -3.99 -0.65
C GLN A 44 -3.76 -2.76 -1.14
N TYR A 45 -4.05 -1.79 -0.27
CA TYR A 45 -4.68 -0.53 -0.66
C TYR A 45 -3.86 0.32 -1.64
N ARG A 46 -2.56 0.06 -1.79
CA ARG A 46 -1.70 0.76 -2.76
C ARG A 46 -1.91 0.27 -4.19
N SER A 47 -2.31 -0.99 -4.35
CA SER A 47 -2.62 -1.61 -5.63
C SER A 47 -4.09 -1.39 -5.98
N THR A 48 -4.48 -0.12 -6.20
CA THR A 48 -5.68 0.13 -6.99
C THR A 48 -5.42 -0.41 -8.39
N PRO A 49 -6.15 -1.42 -8.88
CA PRO A 49 -6.05 -1.80 -10.28
C PRO A 49 -6.39 -0.56 -11.12
N ALA A 50 -5.56 -0.27 -12.12
CA ALA A 50 -5.91 0.73 -13.11
C ALA A 50 -7.32 0.40 -13.66
N PRO A 51 -8.18 1.40 -13.92
CA PRO A 51 -9.51 1.13 -14.43
C PRO A 51 -9.40 0.27 -15.70
N PRO A 52 -10.15 -0.85 -15.81
CA PRO A 52 -10.17 -1.65 -17.03
C PRO A 52 -10.77 -0.78 -18.15
N GLY A 53 -9.92 -0.26 -19.04
CA GLY A 53 -10.34 0.66 -20.10
C GLY A 53 -9.27 1.63 -20.60
N ALA A 54 -8.07 1.67 -20.01
CA ALA A 54 -6.95 2.48 -20.49
C ALA A 54 -5.98 1.72 -21.43
N GLU A 55 -6.39 0.57 -21.96
CA GLU A 55 -5.62 -0.21 -22.93
C GLU A 55 -6.37 -0.18 -24.27
N ALA A 56 -5.73 0.46 -25.26
CA ALA A 56 -5.99 0.35 -26.69
C ALA A 56 -7.41 0.67 -27.20
N GLY A 57 -7.61 1.93 -27.60
CA GLY A 57 -8.53 2.19 -28.71
C GLY A 57 -8.06 1.39 -29.95
N PRO A 58 -8.98 0.88 -30.78
CA PRO A 58 -8.59 0.06 -31.93
C PRO A 58 -7.83 0.93 -32.95
N SER A 59 -6.59 0.55 -33.28
CA SER A 59 -6.15 0.59 -34.68
C SER A 59 -6.93 -0.52 -35.39
N PRO A 60 -7.64 -0.25 -36.51
CA PRO A 60 -7.12 0.42 -37.70
C PRO A 60 -7.86 1.69 -38.15
#